data_AF-A0AB74VDF6-F1
#
_entry.id   AF-A0AB74VDF6-F1
#
_cell.length_a   1.000
_cell.length_b   1.000
_cell.length_c   1.000
_cell.angle_alpha   90.00
_cell.angle_beta   90.00
_cell.angle_gamma   90.00
#
_symmetry.space_group_name_H-M   'P 1'
#
loop_
_entity.id
_entity.type
_entity.pdbx_description
1 polymer ?
#
loop_
_entity_poly.entity_id
_entity_poly.type
_entity_poly.pdbx_seq_one_letter_code
_entity_poly.pdbx_strand_id
1 'polypeptide(L)'
;MKKKLIYMLFPIITAVVTVMLLNIFLDKEIGAMLKSKDLTEINIEYGSSYKDRGLVYNEFVTNNNYQILEGSSELGAPVSQLATTFFPVEGMDTIVTNGRAYCQDLTQISNLGSQNTQRKPNVAFIISLQWFMSDHGVDGTDFQANFAPVQFYKFLSNKEISEEHKKTYTARVDKLLSGSSQYIPEKLYAKLYTNDNLISKVSSVIFKPYFVARENIVELKDKGLLYRRLKKLPEKSEKQLRTVDWNEEHKKAEEEAKKQVTNNEFYVYDTYYDKNLKNNLQSQKDINKNVDLMNSKEFDDYELYLDTCVDLGIKPYIILAPTNGRWYDYTGMTKQSRDEFFDKVEEMAKERGFEVLNLKDQEYTPYFMCDVMHLGWKGWLEIDEQLYKRNKEK
;
A
#
# COMPACT_ATOMS: atom_id res chain seq x y z
N MET A 1 41.13 -5.34 -37.99
CA MET A 1 40.55 -5.46 -36.62
C MET A 1 39.85 -4.19 -36.13
N LYS A 2 40.45 -3.00 -36.21
CA LYS A 2 39.83 -1.74 -35.71
C LYS A 2 38.43 -1.42 -36.26
N LYS A 3 38.19 -1.53 -37.58
CA LYS A 3 36.86 -1.28 -38.18
C LYS A 3 35.77 -2.26 -37.67
N LYS A 4 36.10 -3.54 -37.51
CA LYS A 4 35.16 -4.56 -37.00
C LYS A 4 34.77 -4.29 -35.54
N LEU A 5 35.73 -3.85 -34.70
CA LEU A 5 35.45 -3.46 -33.32
C LEU A 5 34.54 -2.23 -33.25
N ILE A 6 34.77 -1.24 -34.12
CA ILE A 6 33.91 -0.05 -34.22
C ILE A 6 32.47 -0.44 -34.61
N TYR A 7 32.29 -1.34 -35.59
CA TYR A 7 30.94 -1.79 -35.99
C TYR A 7 30.20 -2.58 -34.91
N MET A 8 30.92 -3.24 -33.98
CA MET A 8 30.30 -3.92 -32.84
C MET A 8 30.01 -2.97 -31.67
N LEU A 9 30.89 -2.00 -31.40
CA LEU A 9 30.73 -1.06 -30.29
C LEU A 9 29.75 0.08 -30.62
N PHE A 10 29.67 0.50 -31.87
CA PHE A 10 28.86 1.64 -32.28
C PHE A 10 27.35 1.47 -31.96
N PRO A 11 26.70 0.31 -32.24
CA PRO A 11 25.32 0.08 -31.84
C PRO A 11 25.12 0.10 -30.32
N ILE A 12 26.07 -0.46 -29.56
CA ILE A 12 26.01 -0.50 -28.09
C ILE A 12 26.10 0.92 -27.52
N ILE A 13 27.08 1.70 -27.97
CA ILE A 13 27.24 3.10 -27.56
C ILE A 13 26.00 3.91 -27.93
N THR A 14 25.47 3.72 -29.15
CA THR A 14 24.25 4.40 -29.59
C THR A 14 23.09 4.06 -28.67
N ALA A 15 22.86 2.79 -28.34
CA ALA A 15 21.80 2.37 -27.44
C ALA A 15 21.94 2.99 -26.03
N VAL A 16 23.16 2.97 -25.46
CA VAL A 16 23.44 3.59 -24.15
C VAL A 16 23.16 5.10 -24.18
N VAL A 17 23.67 5.81 -25.19
CA VAL A 17 23.45 7.25 -25.35
C VAL A 17 21.96 7.56 -25.51
N THR A 18 21.23 6.78 -26.32
CA THR A 18 19.79 6.94 -26.49
C THR A 18 19.03 6.76 -25.18
N VAL A 19 19.35 5.73 -24.39
CA VAL A 19 18.73 5.49 -23.08
C VAL A 19 19.02 6.64 -22.12
N MET A 20 20.25 7.14 -22.08
CA MET A 20 20.63 8.29 -21.24
C MET A 20 19.86 9.55 -21.63
N LEU A 21 19.80 9.86 -22.94
CA LEU A 21 19.06 11.02 -23.44
C LEU A 21 17.55 10.89 -23.17
N LEU A 22 16.99 9.70 -23.34
CA LEU A 22 15.59 9.44 -23.01
C LEU A 22 15.32 9.63 -21.51
N ASN A 23 16.20 9.15 -20.65
CA ASN A 23 16.06 9.35 -19.20
C ASN A 23 16.06 10.84 -18.83
N ILE A 24 17.02 11.63 -19.36
CA ILE A 24 17.08 13.08 -19.14
C ILE A 24 15.82 13.79 -19.64
N PHE A 25 15.33 13.40 -20.82
CA PHE A 25 14.08 13.93 -21.37
C PHE A 25 12.89 13.63 -20.46
N LEU A 26 12.74 12.38 -20.02
CA LEU A 26 11.65 11.97 -19.14
C LEU A 26 11.70 12.70 -17.80
N ASP A 27 12.87 12.81 -17.17
CA ASP A 27 13.03 13.52 -15.89
C ASP A 27 12.55 14.98 -16.00
N LYS A 28 12.96 15.68 -17.07
CA LYS A 28 12.55 17.06 -17.33
C LYS A 28 11.04 17.18 -17.54
N GLU A 29 10.48 16.38 -18.43
CA GLU A 29 9.06 16.50 -18.81
C GLU A 29 8.12 16.05 -17.69
N ILE A 30 8.45 14.96 -16.99
CA ILE A 30 7.68 14.49 -15.83
C ILE A 30 7.71 15.55 -14.73
N GLY A 31 8.88 16.12 -14.43
CA GLY A 31 9.01 17.17 -13.42
C GLY A 31 8.19 18.43 -13.74
N ALA A 32 8.08 18.80 -15.02
CA ALA A 32 7.22 19.90 -15.45
C ALA A 32 5.72 19.53 -15.32
N MET A 33 5.32 18.35 -15.81
CA MET A 33 3.92 17.93 -15.80
C MET A 33 3.38 17.67 -14.39
N LEU A 34 4.17 17.10 -13.47
CA LEU A 34 3.72 16.92 -12.07
C LEU A 34 3.36 18.25 -11.39
N LYS A 35 4.01 19.34 -11.82
CA LYS A 35 3.69 20.69 -11.33
C LYS A 35 2.46 21.29 -12.00
N SER A 36 2.26 21.08 -13.29
CA SER A 36 1.20 21.74 -14.07
C SER A 36 -0.11 20.95 -14.19
N LYS A 37 -0.07 19.61 -14.15
CA LYS A 37 -1.22 18.72 -14.41
C LYS A 37 -2.07 18.47 -13.18
N ASP A 38 -3.39 18.38 -13.35
CA ASP A 38 -4.29 17.96 -12.27
C ASP A 38 -4.08 16.47 -11.97
N LEU A 39 -3.55 16.19 -10.78
CA LEU A 39 -3.18 14.85 -10.35
C LEU A 39 -4.31 14.13 -9.59
N THR A 40 -5.46 14.77 -9.42
CA THR A 40 -6.60 14.23 -8.66
C THR A 40 -6.97 12.83 -9.13
N GLU A 41 -7.05 12.62 -10.46
CA GLU A 41 -7.36 11.30 -11.02
C GLU A 41 -6.36 10.21 -10.63
N ILE A 42 -5.05 10.52 -10.52
CA ILE A 42 -4.06 9.54 -10.08
C ILE A 42 -4.21 9.31 -8.57
N ASN A 43 -4.36 10.37 -7.79
CA ASN A 43 -4.45 10.32 -6.33
C ASN A 43 -5.55 9.37 -5.83
N ILE A 44 -6.67 9.31 -6.56
CA ILE A 44 -7.85 8.52 -6.19
C ILE A 44 -7.96 7.18 -6.94
N GLU A 45 -7.07 6.89 -7.89
CA GLU A 45 -7.15 5.68 -8.73
C GLU A 45 -6.88 4.42 -7.89
N TYR A 46 -7.90 3.58 -7.72
CA TYR A 46 -7.73 2.27 -7.06
C TYR A 46 -6.89 1.32 -7.94
N GLY A 47 -5.82 0.78 -7.36
CA GLY A 47 -4.91 -0.13 -8.05
C GLY A 47 -4.02 0.51 -9.12
N SER A 48 -3.64 1.76 -8.90
CA SER A 48 -2.83 2.58 -9.78
C SER A 48 -1.41 2.03 -9.96
N SER A 49 -0.95 2.00 -11.21
CA SER A 49 0.43 1.61 -11.50
C SER A 49 1.47 2.68 -11.15
N TYR A 50 1.05 3.90 -10.80
CA TYR A 50 1.94 5.03 -10.57
C TYR A 50 2.14 5.31 -9.09
N LYS A 51 1.07 5.28 -8.29
CA LYS A 51 1.16 5.45 -6.84
C LYS A 51 1.35 4.14 -6.08
N ASP A 52 0.70 3.04 -6.47
CA ASP A 52 0.84 1.79 -5.68
C ASP A 52 2.14 1.04 -6.03
N ARG A 53 2.71 1.27 -7.22
CA ARG A 53 3.89 0.53 -7.74
C ARG A 53 5.00 1.40 -8.32
N GLY A 54 4.75 2.70 -8.51
CA GLY A 54 5.74 3.61 -9.07
C GLY A 54 6.65 4.19 -8.00
N LEU A 55 7.78 4.76 -8.44
CA LEU A 55 8.74 5.44 -7.56
C LEU A 55 8.60 6.95 -7.71
N VAL A 56 8.69 7.44 -8.95
CA VAL A 56 8.81 8.88 -9.23
C VAL A 56 7.58 9.67 -8.77
N TYR A 57 6.39 9.06 -8.89
CA TYR A 57 5.17 9.69 -8.41
C TYR A 57 5.13 9.78 -6.88
N ASN A 58 5.52 8.71 -6.18
CA ASN A 58 5.53 8.67 -4.72
C ASN A 58 6.56 9.63 -4.12
N GLU A 59 7.75 9.74 -4.73
CA GLU A 59 8.73 10.75 -4.32
C GLU A 59 8.19 12.17 -4.50
N PHE A 60 7.39 12.43 -5.55
CA PHE A 60 6.72 13.72 -5.72
C PHE A 60 5.68 13.97 -4.63
N VAL A 61 4.80 12.98 -4.35
CA VAL A 61 3.78 13.04 -3.30
C VAL A 61 4.41 13.36 -1.94
N THR A 62 5.47 12.63 -1.58
CA THR A 62 6.22 12.82 -0.34
C THR A 62 6.90 14.18 -0.25
N ASN A 63 7.63 14.60 -1.30
CA ASN A 63 8.31 15.90 -1.29
C ASN A 63 7.35 17.09 -1.23
N ASN A 64 6.09 16.92 -1.67
CA ASN A 64 5.05 17.94 -1.56
C ASN A 64 4.17 17.79 -0.30
N ASN A 65 4.51 16.87 0.61
CA ASN A 65 3.83 16.65 1.89
C ASN A 65 2.32 16.35 1.76
N TYR A 66 1.96 15.56 0.75
CA TYR A 66 0.58 15.05 0.65
C TYR A 66 0.34 14.03 1.77
N GLN A 67 -0.90 13.93 2.27
CA GLN A 67 -1.29 12.83 3.15
C GLN A 67 -1.34 11.54 2.34
N ILE A 68 -0.55 10.55 2.72
CA ILE A 68 -0.59 9.19 2.15
C ILE A 68 -1.47 8.34 3.07
N LEU A 69 -2.47 7.67 2.49
CA LEU A 69 -3.32 6.71 3.19
C LEU A 69 -3.08 5.31 2.62
N GLU A 70 -2.26 4.53 3.30
CA GLU A 70 -1.90 3.16 2.96
C GLU A 70 -2.97 2.17 3.43
N GLY A 71 -3.21 1.13 2.62
CA GLY A 71 -4.24 0.14 2.86
C GLY A 71 -4.27 -0.96 1.80
N SER A 72 -5.42 -1.63 1.65
CA SER A 72 -5.66 -2.74 0.73
C SER A 72 -6.99 -2.55 -0.02
N SER A 73 -7.91 -3.52 0.04
CA SER A 73 -9.19 -3.50 -0.65
C SER A 73 -10.23 -2.55 -0.05
N GLU A 74 -10.08 -2.16 1.21
CA GLU A 74 -10.92 -1.16 1.87
C GLU A 74 -10.87 0.19 1.16
N LEU A 75 -9.74 0.51 0.52
CA LEU A 75 -9.58 1.72 -0.30
C LEU A 75 -10.46 1.73 -1.56
N GLY A 76 -11.16 0.62 -1.85
CA GLY A 76 -12.17 0.49 -2.91
C GLY A 76 -13.60 0.33 -2.38
N ALA A 77 -13.85 0.60 -1.10
CA ALA A 77 -15.16 0.45 -0.49
C ALA A 77 -16.24 1.30 -1.21
N PRO A 78 -17.43 0.76 -1.47
CA PRO A 78 -18.47 1.44 -2.25
C PRO A 78 -19.30 2.42 -1.38
N VAL A 79 -18.65 3.29 -0.61
CA VAL A 79 -19.32 4.30 0.24
C VAL A 79 -18.87 5.71 -0.11
N SER A 80 -19.76 6.68 0.05
CA SER A 80 -19.48 8.08 -0.32
C SER A 80 -18.50 8.76 0.63
N GLN A 81 -18.34 8.22 1.84
CA GLN A 81 -17.40 8.67 2.87
C GLN A 81 -15.98 8.15 2.65
N LEU A 82 -15.73 7.31 1.64
CA LEU A 82 -14.36 6.87 1.35
C LEU A 82 -13.46 8.10 1.10
N ALA A 83 -12.27 8.12 1.68
CA ALA A 83 -11.35 9.26 1.65
C ALA A 83 -11.13 9.86 0.24
N THR A 84 -11.08 9.00 -0.80
CA THR A 84 -10.93 9.42 -2.20
C THR A 84 -12.12 10.15 -2.79
N THR A 85 -13.30 9.99 -2.19
CA THR A 85 -14.55 10.67 -2.56
C THR A 85 -14.80 11.85 -1.64
N PHE A 86 -14.43 11.74 -0.36
CA PHE A 86 -14.67 12.78 0.64
C PHE A 86 -13.75 14.01 0.47
N PHE A 87 -12.47 13.78 0.24
CA PHE A 87 -11.45 14.81 0.01
C PHE A 87 -11.32 15.17 -1.48
N PRO A 88 -10.89 16.39 -1.83
CA PRO A 88 -10.35 17.43 -0.95
C PRO A 88 -11.41 18.31 -0.27
N VAL A 89 -11.06 18.85 0.90
CA VAL A 89 -11.86 19.83 1.66
C VAL A 89 -10.94 20.90 2.24
N GLU A 90 -11.49 22.06 2.64
CA GLU A 90 -10.68 23.14 3.23
C GLU A 90 -9.88 22.65 4.45
N GLY A 91 -8.54 22.71 4.35
CA GLY A 91 -7.62 22.28 5.40
C GLY A 91 -7.11 20.85 5.23
N MET A 92 -7.56 20.14 4.19
CA MET A 92 -7.02 18.83 3.79
C MET A 92 -7.23 18.63 2.28
N ASP A 93 -6.35 19.28 1.53
CA ASP A 93 -6.52 19.49 0.09
C ASP A 93 -5.81 18.41 -0.75
N THR A 94 -4.90 17.65 -0.13
CA THR A 94 -4.01 16.71 -0.81
C THR A 94 -3.91 15.39 -0.05
N ILE A 95 -4.74 14.43 -0.45
CA ILE A 95 -4.66 13.03 -0.01
C ILE A 95 -4.38 12.13 -1.21
N VAL A 96 -3.62 11.06 -0.98
CA VAL A 96 -3.32 10.00 -1.94
C VAL A 96 -3.53 8.67 -1.24
N THR A 97 -4.35 7.80 -1.80
CA THR A 97 -4.47 6.44 -1.28
C THR A 97 -3.37 5.56 -1.84
N ASN A 98 -2.89 4.58 -1.10
CA ASN A 98 -1.90 3.63 -1.58
C ASN A 98 -2.32 2.21 -1.24
N GLY A 99 -2.58 1.42 -2.27
CA GLY A 99 -2.95 0.04 -2.09
C GLY A 99 -4.19 -0.37 -2.86
N ARG A 100 -4.38 -1.69 -2.85
CA ARG A 100 -5.49 -2.42 -3.43
C ARG A 100 -5.49 -3.82 -2.82
N ALA A 101 -6.48 -4.64 -3.18
CA ALA A 101 -6.57 -6.03 -2.74
C ALA A 101 -5.20 -6.73 -2.70
N TYR A 102 -4.92 -7.32 -1.54
CA TYR A 102 -3.70 -8.04 -1.21
C TYR A 102 -2.41 -7.19 -1.13
N CYS A 103 -2.51 -5.86 -1.12
CA CYS A 103 -1.46 -5.06 -0.52
C CYS A 103 -1.54 -5.25 1.00
N GLN A 104 -0.45 -5.71 1.60
CA GLN A 104 -0.28 -5.87 3.05
C GLN A 104 1.08 -5.25 3.45
N ASP A 105 1.63 -5.60 4.62
CA ASP A 105 2.77 -4.91 5.22
C ASP A 105 4.00 -4.92 4.31
N LEU A 106 4.32 -6.07 3.71
CA LEU A 106 5.50 -6.23 2.85
C LEU A 106 5.45 -5.42 1.54
N THR A 107 4.25 -5.14 1.02
CA THR A 107 4.10 -4.27 -0.14
C THR A 107 4.18 -2.79 0.24
N GLN A 108 3.64 -2.39 1.39
CA GLN A 108 3.66 -1.00 1.82
C GLN A 108 5.07 -0.58 2.25
N ILE A 109 5.78 -1.43 2.97
CA ILE A 109 7.19 -1.18 3.32
C ILE A 109 8.10 -1.07 2.08
N SER A 110 7.83 -1.85 1.03
CA SER A 110 8.54 -1.78 -0.25
C SER A 110 8.40 -0.39 -0.87
N ASN A 111 7.19 0.18 -0.79
CA ASN A 111 6.94 1.53 -1.27
C ASN A 111 7.72 2.56 -0.44
N LEU A 112 7.53 2.60 0.89
CA LEU A 112 8.20 3.58 1.75
C LEU A 112 9.73 3.47 1.67
N GLY A 113 10.28 2.27 1.78
CA GLY A 113 11.72 2.04 1.76
C GLY A 113 12.38 2.25 0.40
N SER A 114 11.61 2.29 -0.68
CA SER A 114 12.14 2.61 -2.01
C SER A 114 12.41 4.10 -2.24
N GLN A 115 11.80 4.98 -1.44
CA GLN A 115 11.85 6.43 -1.70
C GLN A 115 13.16 7.05 -1.20
N ASN A 116 13.69 8.00 -1.98
CA ASN A 116 14.82 8.83 -1.57
C ASN A 116 14.46 10.31 -1.68
N THR A 117 13.83 10.84 -0.64
CA THR A 117 13.16 12.13 -0.61
C THR A 117 13.77 13.10 0.40
N GLN A 118 13.60 14.41 0.18
CA GLN A 118 14.08 15.44 1.11
C GLN A 118 13.20 15.52 2.37
N ARG A 119 11.93 15.16 2.23
CA ARG A 119 10.96 15.06 3.32
C ARG A 119 10.69 13.61 3.65
N LYS A 120 10.26 13.36 4.88
CA LYS A 120 9.72 12.05 5.26
C LYS A 120 8.23 12.00 4.89
N PRO A 121 7.72 10.87 4.39
CA PRO A 121 6.33 10.73 4.00
C PRO A 121 5.39 10.93 5.20
N ASN A 122 4.29 11.64 4.96
CA ASN A 122 3.20 11.79 5.91
C ASN A 122 2.21 10.65 5.72
N VAL A 123 2.34 9.57 6.49
CA VAL A 123 1.64 8.30 6.27
C VAL A 123 0.61 8.05 7.36
N ALA A 124 -0.58 7.64 6.94
CA ALA A 124 -1.53 6.89 7.75
C ALA A 124 -1.69 5.50 7.13
N PHE A 125 -1.70 4.45 7.95
CA PHE A 125 -1.68 3.07 7.47
C PHE A 125 -2.79 2.25 8.13
N ILE A 126 -3.72 1.74 7.32
CA ILE A 126 -4.83 0.91 7.77
C ILE A 126 -4.37 -0.55 7.84
N ILE A 127 -4.41 -1.14 9.02
CA ILE A 127 -4.16 -2.55 9.27
C ILE A 127 -5.49 -3.29 9.38
N SER A 128 -5.60 -4.40 8.66
CA SER A 128 -6.79 -5.26 8.65
C SER A 128 -6.50 -6.63 9.27
N LEU A 129 -7.35 -7.07 10.19
CA LEU A 129 -7.26 -8.38 10.85
C LEU A 129 -7.17 -9.55 9.86
N GLN A 130 -7.81 -9.41 8.70
CA GLN A 130 -7.88 -10.44 7.67
C GLN A 130 -6.52 -10.85 7.11
N TRP A 131 -5.52 -9.97 7.16
CA TRP A 131 -4.16 -10.28 6.69
C TRP A 131 -3.48 -11.33 7.59
N PHE A 132 -3.90 -11.41 8.85
CA PHE A 132 -3.34 -12.27 9.89
C PHE A 132 -4.13 -13.56 10.11
N MET A 133 -5.18 -13.81 9.32
CA MET A 133 -5.97 -15.04 9.43
C MET A 133 -5.25 -16.29 8.90
N SER A 134 -4.15 -16.11 8.17
CA SER A 134 -3.35 -17.19 7.58
C SER A 134 -2.00 -17.34 8.27
N ASP A 135 -1.57 -18.57 8.54
CA ASP A 135 -0.28 -18.90 9.16
C ASP A 135 0.94 -18.59 8.27
N HIS A 136 0.71 -18.39 6.98
CA HIS A 136 1.73 -18.03 6.01
C HIS A 136 1.72 -16.54 5.63
N GLY A 137 0.80 -15.74 6.17
CA GLY A 137 0.59 -14.34 5.80
C GLY A 137 0.12 -14.23 4.36
N VAL A 138 0.57 -13.19 3.64
CA VAL A 138 0.28 -13.01 2.21
C VAL A 138 0.68 -14.23 1.36
N ASP A 139 -0.22 -14.62 0.45
CA ASP A 139 0.04 -15.65 -0.54
C ASP A 139 1.00 -15.18 -1.65
N GLY A 140 1.78 -16.12 -2.20
CA GLY A 140 2.78 -15.79 -3.23
C GLY A 140 2.18 -15.18 -4.50
N THR A 141 1.04 -15.68 -4.97
CA THR A 141 0.34 -15.15 -6.16
C THR A 141 -0.16 -13.72 -5.92
N ASP A 142 -0.71 -13.49 -4.73
CA ASP A 142 -1.30 -12.22 -4.33
C ASP A 142 -0.22 -11.15 -4.13
N PHE A 143 0.89 -11.50 -3.47
CA PHE A 143 2.08 -10.66 -3.39
C PHE A 143 2.62 -10.32 -4.79
N GLN A 144 2.74 -11.31 -5.68
CA GLN A 144 3.26 -11.12 -7.04
C GLN A 144 2.39 -10.19 -7.89
N ALA A 145 1.08 -10.13 -7.64
CA ALA A 145 0.19 -9.20 -8.32
C ALA A 145 0.57 -7.74 -8.01
N ASN A 146 1.01 -7.48 -6.78
CA ASN A 146 1.31 -6.15 -6.23
C ASN A 146 2.80 -5.79 -6.27
N PHE A 147 3.69 -6.77 -6.40
CA PHE A 147 5.13 -6.58 -6.43
C PHE A 147 5.60 -5.60 -7.53
N ALA A 148 6.46 -4.66 -7.13
CA ALA A 148 7.02 -3.64 -7.99
C ALA A 148 8.56 -3.75 -8.05
N PRO A 149 9.14 -4.20 -9.19
CA PRO A 149 10.58 -4.33 -9.32
C PRO A 149 11.36 -3.04 -9.01
N VAL A 150 10.86 -1.88 -9.45
CA VAL A 150 11.53 -0.59 -9.19
C VAL A 150 11.66 -0.31 -7.68
N GLN A 151 10.61 -0.60 -6.92
CA GLN A 151 10.62 -0.43 -5.47
C GLN A 151 11.58 -1.43 -4.81
N PHE A 152 11.58 -2.70 -5.24
CA PHE A 152 12.50 -3.72 -4.74
C PHE A 152 13.98 -3.33 -4.90
N TYR A 153 14.42 -2.92 -6.10
CA TYR A 153 15.82 -2.51 -6.30
C TYR A 153 16.19 -1.28 -5.46
N LYS A 154 15.26 -0.32 -5.34
CA LYS A 154 15.46 0.90 -4.57
C LYS A 154 15.48 0.69 -3.07
N PHE A 155 14.65 -0.21 -2.56
CA PHE A 155 14.67 -0.64 -1.16
C PHE A 155 16.06 -1.17 -0.78
N LEU A 156 16.64 -2.07 -1.61
CA LEU A 156 17.96 -2.65 -1.34
C LEU A 156 19.11 -1.63 -1.46
N SER A 157 18.96 -0.62 -2.33
CA SER A 157 19.97 0.43 -2.49
C SER A 157 19.82 1.59 -1.51
N ASN A 158 18.71 1.67 -0.76
CA ASN A 158 18.49 2.68 0.26
C ASN A 158 19.49 2.50 1.42
N LYS A 159 20.25 3.55 1.73
CA LYS A 159 21.32 3.49 2.75
C LYS A 159 20.82 3.76 4.17
N GLU A 160 19.61 4.30 4.31
CA GLU A 160 19.00 4.54 5.62
C GLU A 160 18.46 3.24 6.24
N ILE A 161 18.10 2.25 5.41
CA ILE A 161 17.63 0.94 5.87
C ILE A 161 18.81 0.06 6.25
N SER A 162 18.72 -0.58 7.41
CA SER A 162 19.75 -1.48 7.93
C SER A 162 19.93 -2.70 7.01
N GLU A 163 21.16 -3.24 6.95
CA GLU A 163 21.41 -4.47 6.18
C GLU A 163 20.66 -5.69 6.74
N GLU A 164 20.33 -5.67 8.03
CA GLU A 164 19.49 -6.69 8.66
C GLU A 164 18.07 -6.66 8.10
N HIS A 165 17.40 -5.50 8.14
CA HIS A 165 16.03 -5.36 7.61
C HIS A 165 15.98 -5.61 6.11
N LYS A 166 17.00 -5.20 5.34
CA LYS A 166 17.11 -5.58 3.92
C LYS A 166 17.21 -7.09 3.73
N LYS A 167 17.99 -7.81 4.53
CA LYS A 167 18.08 -9.27 4.46
C LYS A 167 16.75 -9.92 4.79
N THR A 168 16.05 -9.46 5.84
CA THR A 168 14.71 -9.96 6.22
C THR A 168 13.68 -9.74 5.11
N TYR A 169 13.56 -8.51 4.61
CA TYR A 169 12.71 -8.16 3.46
C TYR A 169 13.01 -9.06 2.26
N THR A 170 14.28 -9.21 1.92
CA THR A 170 14.69 -9.95 0.73
C THR A 170 14.44 -11.45 0.85
N ALA A 171 14.57 -12.03 2.05
CA ALA A 171 14.25 -13.42 2.31
C ALA A 171 12.75 -13.69 2.12
N ARG A 172 11.89 -12.77 2.57
CA ARG A 172 10.45 -12.83 2.32
C ARG A 172 10.15 -12.74 0.82
N VAL A 173 10.77 -11.82 0.11
CA VAL A 173 10.62 -11.68 -1.36
C VAL A 173 11.06 -12.94 -2.11
N ASP A 174 12.20 -13.56 -1.79
CA ASP A 174 12.66 -14.80 -2.46
C ASP A 174 11.62 -15.93 -2.31
N LYS A 175 11.06 -16.07 -1.10
CA LYS A 175 10.00 -17.05 -0.84
C LYS A 175 8.74 -16.73 -1.65
N LEU A 176 8.25 -15.49 -1.63
CA LEU A 176 6.99 -15.11 -2.27
C LEU A 176 7.07 -15.05 -3.81
N LEU A 177 8.28 -14.84 -4.37
CA LEU A 177 8.53 -14.94 -5.80
C LEU A 177 8.82 -16.38 -6.27
N SER A 178 8.74 -17.37 -5.39
CA SER A 178 8.85 -18.78 -5.79
C SER A 178 7.77 -19.16 -6.80
N GLY A 179 8.15 -19.92 -7.83
CA GLY A 179 7.27 -20.24 -8.96
C GLY A 179 7.00 -19.11 -9.96
N SER A 180 7.42 -17.86 -9.69
CA SER A 180 7.17 -16.74 -10.60
C SER A 180 7.96 -16.86 -11.90
N SER A 181 7.28 -16.73 -13.04
CA SER A 181 7.90 -16.60 -14.37
C SER A 181 8.12 -15.15 -14.78
N GLN A 182 7.45 -14.20 -14.13
CA GLN A 182 7.48 -12.78 -14.46
C GLN A 182 8.67 -12.05 -13.83
N TYR A 183 9.05 -12.42 -12.61
CA TYR A 183 10.05 -11.71 -11.78
C TYR A 183 11.34 -12.52 -11.59
N ILE A 184 11.76 -13.27 -12.62
CA ILE A 184 12.97 -14.10 -12.58
C ILE A 184 14.22 -13.30 -12.16
N PRO A 185 14.48 -12.09 -12.70
CA PRO A 185 15.65 -11.30 -12.29
C PRO A 185 15.62 -10.92 -10.81
N GLU A 186 14.46 -10.46 -10.31
CA GLU A 186 14.28 -10.02 -8.93
C GLU A 186 14.38 -11.20 -7.95
N LYS A 187 13.82 -12.36 -8.32
CA LYS A 187 13.98 -13.60 -7.58
C LYS A 187 15.44 -14.03 -7.49
N LEU A 188 16.17 -14.02 -8.61
CA LEU A 188 17.60 -14.36 -8.61
C LEU A 188 18.38 -13.39 -7.72
N TYR A 189 18.07 -12.09 -7.78
CA TYR A 189 18.71 -11.11 -6.91
C TYR A 189 18.41 -11.41 -5.45
N ALA A 190 17.14 -11.66 -5.11
CA ALA A 190 16.73 -11.92 -3.74
C ALA A 190 17.44 -13.15 -3.15
N LYS A 191 17.52 -14.24 -3.93
CA LYS A 191 18.25 -15.45 -3.56
C LYS A 191 19.74 -15.20 -3.37
N LEU A 192 20.37 -14.39 -4.23
CA LEU A 192 21.80 -14.08 -4.13
C LEU A 192 22.13 -13.14 -2.97
N TYR A 193 21.21 -12.24 -2.62
CA TYR A 193 21.37 -11.28 -1.53
C TYR A 193 21.25 -11.93 -0.15
N THR A 194 20.38 -12.93 -0.02
CA THR A 194 20.10 -13.62 1.26
C THR A 194 21.06 -14.76 1.59
N ASN A 195 21.72 -15.33 0.58
CA ASN A 195 22.64 -16.45 0.77
C ASN A 195 24.10 -16.00 0.99
N ASP A 196 24.63 -16.24 2.18
CA ASP A 196 25.99 -15.82 2.57
C ASP A 196 27.11 -16.80 2.17
N ASN A 197 26.80 -17.88 1.44
CA ASN A 197 27.78 -18.87 1.01
C ASN A 197 28.74 -18.34 -0.09
N LEU A 198 29.90 -18.97 -0.25
CA LEU A 198 30.96 -18.52 -1.17
C LEU A 198 30.48 -18.44 -2.63
N ILE A 199 29.66 -19.40 -3.07
CA ILE A 199 29.15 -19.47 -4.45
C ILE A 199 28.20 -18.30 -4.73
N SER A 200 27.31 -18.01 -3.80
CA SER A 200 26.39 -16.87 -3.86
C SER A 200 27.17 -15.56 -3.86
N LYS A 201 28.18 -15.39 -2.99
CA LYS A 201 29.03 -14.19 -3.00
C LYS A 201 29.74 -13.95 -4.33
N VAL A 202 30.32 -15.00 -4.92
CA VAL A 202 30.96 -14.91 -6.24
C VAL A 202 29.93 -14.58 -7.32
N SER A 203 28.78 -15.24 -7.27
CA SER A 203 27.69 -15.00 -8.23
C SER A 203 27.11 -13.58 -8.10
N SER A 204 26.94 -13.06 -6.89
CA SER A 204 26.52 -11.67 -6.65
C SER A 204 27.47 -10.66 -7.29
N VAL A 205 28.79 -10.90 -7.24
CA VAL A 205 29.78 -10.04 -7.91
C VAL A 205 29.65 -10.14 -9.44
N ILE A 206 29.50 -11.35 -9.98
CA ILE A 206 29.36 -11.59 -11.43
C ILE A 206 28.07 -10.95 -11.98
N PHE A 207 26.95 -11.08 -11.26
CA PHE A 207 25.64 -10.57 -11.69
C PHE A 207 25.39 -9.11 -11.30
N LYS A 208 26.25 -8.47 -10.51
CA LYS A 208 26.09 -7.06 -10.12
C LYS A 208 25.84 -6.12 -11.32
N PRO A 209 26.59 -6.17 -12.43
CA PRO A 209 26.31 -5.32 -13.60
C PRO A 209 24.94 -5.59 -14.21
N TYR A 210 24.46 -6.84 -14.18
CA TYR A 210 23.13 -7.21 -14.65
C TYR A 210 22.04 -6.60 -13.78
N PHE A 211 22.16 -6.67 -12.46
CA PHE A 211 21.18 -6.07 -11.54
C PHE A 211 21.16 -4.54 -11.61
N VAL A 212 22.31 -3.89 -11.76
CA VAL A 212 22.38 -2.44 -12.01
C VAL A 212 21.69 -2.06 -13.32
N ALA A 213 21.94 -2.81 -14.40
CA ALA A 213 21.26 -2.57 -15.67
C ALA A 213 19.75 -2.81 -15.55
N ARG A 214 19.34 -3.85 -14.81
CA ARG A 214 17.94 -4.17 -14.57
C ARG A 214 17.22 -3.09 -13.77
N GLU A 215 17.84 -2.58 -12.70
CA GLU A 215 17.36 -1.43 -11.92
C GLU A 215 17.08 -0.23 -12.83
N ASN A 216 18.05 0.17 -13.64
CA ASN A 216 17.90 1.29 -14.59
C ASN A 216 16.75 1.06 -15.60
N ILE A 217 16.57 -0.18 -16.08
CA ILE A 217 15.48 -0.52 -17.00
C ILE A 217 14.11 -0.39 -16.33
N VAL A 218 13.97 -0.87 -15.10
CA VAL A 218 12.67 -0.80 -14.39
C VAL A 218 12.33 0.62 -13.96
N GLU A 219 13.33 1.44 -13.60
CA GLU A 219 13.17 2.89 -13.38
C GLU A 219 12.74 3.63 -14.65
N LEU A 220 13.39 3.34 -15.78
CA LEU A 220 13.02 3.97 -17.05
C LEU A 220 11.60 3.59 -17.48
N LYS A 221 11.19 2.35 -17.20
CA LYS A 221 9.82 1.87 -17.42
C LYS A 221 8.83 2.62 -16.52
N ASP A 222 9.14 2.81 -15.24
CA ASP A 222 8.34 3.60 -14.30
C ASP A 222 8.11 5.03 -14.85
N LYS A 223 9.20 5.73 -15.19
CA LYS A 223 9.17 7.06 -15.82
C LYS A 223 8.32 7.09 -17.10
N GLY A 224 8.53 6.13 -18.00
CA GLY A 224 7.79 6.06 -19.27
C GLY A 224 6.29 5.85 -19.08
N LEU A 225 5.88 5.00 -18.12
CA LEU A 225 4.48 4.78 -17.77
C LEU A 225 3.85 6.05 -17.19
N LEU A 226 4.53 6.69 -16.24
CA LEU A 226 4.06 7.93 -15.61
C LEU A 226 3.94 9.07 -16.65
N TYR A 227 4.98 9.29 -17.47
CA TYR A 227 4.96 10.28 -18.55
C TYR A 227 3.73 10.11 -19.46
N ARG A 228 3.45 8.87 -19.88
CA ARG A 228 2.29 8.56 -20.72
C ARG A 228 0.95 8.87 -20.04
N ARG A 229 0.84 8.67 -18.73
CA ARG A 229 -0.37 9.01 -17.96
C ARG A 229 -0.51 10.53 -17.84
N LEU A 230 0.55 11.23 -17.42
CA LEU A 230 0.55 12.68 -17.22
C LEU A 230 0.15 13.45 -18.49
N LYS A 231 0.56 12.99 -19.68
CA LYS A 231 0.14 13.61 -20.95
C LYS A 231 -1.37 13.61 -21.19
N LYS A 232 -2.10 12.67 -20.58
CA LYS A 232 -3.56 12.54 -20.73
C LYS A 232 -4.32 13.35 -19.68
N LEU A 233 -3.64 13.85 -18.65
CA LEU A 233 -4.29 14.62 -17.60
C LEU A 233 -4.55 16.06 -18.06
N PRO A 234 -5.64 16.67 -17.59
CA PRO A 234 -5.87 18.09 -17.78
C PRO A 234 -4.84 18.94 -17.01
N GLU A 235 -4.70 20.21 -17.37
CA GLU A 235 -3.95 21.15 -16.55
C GLU A 235 -4.69 21.42 -15.24
N LYS A 236 -3.94 21.77 -14.18
CA LYS A 236 -4.52 22.21 -12.91
C LYS A 236 -5.40 23.43 -13.15
N SER A 237 -6.57 23.39 -12.55
CA SER A 237 -7.45 24.55 -12.39
C SER A 237 -7.61 24.86 -10.91
N GLU A 238 -7.81 26.12 -10.56
CA GLU A 238 -8.25 26.47 -9.22
C GLU A 238 -9.62 25.83 -8.96
N LYS A 239 -9.74 25.14 -7.83
CA LYS A 239 -11.00 24.56 -7.35
C LYS A 239 -11.30 25.17 -5.99
N GLN A 240 -12.50 25.71 -5.84
CA GLN A 240 -12.98 26.11 -4.52
C GLN A 240 -13.23 24.85 -3.69
N LEU A 241 -12.58 24.76 -2.54
CA LEU A 241 -12.76 23.65 -1.61
C LEU A 241 -13.97 23.91 -0.73
N ARG A 242 -14.65 22.83 -0.32
CA ARG A 242 -15.80 22.91 0.59
C ARG A 242 -15.31 22.93 2.04
N THR A 243 -16.02 23.66 2.89
CA THR A 243 -15.95 23.48 4.34
C THR A 243 -16.71 22.22 4.75
N VAL A 244 -16.37 21.66 5.92
CA VAL A 244 -16.99 20.44 6.45
C VAL A 244 -17.66 20.74 7.79
N ASP A 245 -18.95 20.41 7.90
CA ASP A 245 -19.63 20.25 9.18
C ASP A 245 -19.70 18.75 9.51
N TRP A 246 -18.85 18.32 10.44
CA TRP A 246 -18.76 16.92 10.84
C TRP A 246 -20.08 16.37 11.40
N ASN A 247 -20.86 17.17 12.12
CA ASN A 247 -22.15 16.72 12.66
C ASN A 247 -23.16 16.45 11.53
N GLU A 248 -23.11 17.25 10.45
CA GLU A 248 -23.94 17.02 9.26
C GLU A 248 -23.49 15.78 8.49
N GLU A 249 -22.19 15.61 8.26
CA GLU A 249 -21.65 14.44 7.57
C GLU A 249 -21.95 13.13 8.34
N HIS A 250 -21.88 13.13 9.67
CA HIS A 250 -22.24 11.97 10.51
C HIS A 250 -23.72 11.60 10.35
N LYS A 251 -24.63 12.59 10.31
CA LYS A 251 -26.06 12.35 10.05
C LYS A 251 -26.27 11.78 8.66
N LYS A 252 -25.63 12.38 7.65
CA LYS A 252 -25.73 11.94 6.25
C LYS A 252 -25.22 10.51 6.06
N ALA A 253 -24.07 10.17 6.64
CA ALA A 253 -23.51 8.82 6.63
C ALA A 253 -24.50 7.79 7.19
N GLU A 254 -25.14 8.10 8.32
CA GLU A 254 -26.15 7.23 8.91
C GLU A 254 -27.42 7.09 8.05
N GLU A 255 -27.91 8.20 7.48
CA GLU A 255 -29.08 8.19 6.59
C GLU A 255 -28.85 7.43 5.29
N GLU A 256 -27.66 7.55 4.70
CA GLU A 256 -27.25 6.78 3.51
C GLU A 256 -27.18 5.29 3.82
N ALA A 257 -26.57 4.93 4.96
CA ALA A 257 -26.45 3.54 5.38
C ALA A 257 -27.81 2.87 5.62
N LYS A 258 -28.73 3.56 6.31
CA LYS A 258 -30.10 3.06 6.56
C LYS A 258 -30.87 2.71 5.29
N LYS A 259 -30.58 3.38 4.17
CA LYS A 259 -31.21 3.12 2.87
C LYS A 259 -30.61 1.92 2.13
N GLN A 260 -29.37 1.54 2.48
CA GLN A 260 -28.61 0.50 1.79
C GLN A 260 -28.46 -0.80 2.60
N VAL A 261 -28.85 -0.77 3.87
CA VAL A 261 -28.77 -1.88 4.83
C VAL A 261 -30.15 -2.10 5.42
N THR A 262 -30.96 -2.92 4.76
CA THR A 262 -32.38 -3.12 5.08
C THR A 262 -32.78 -4.59 5.24
N ASN A 263 -31.97 -5.53 4.73
CA ASN A 263 -32.41 -6.91 4.53
C ASN A 263 -31.73 -7.98 5.42
N ASN A 264 -30.85 -7.58 6.35
CA ASN A 264 -30.06 -8.53 7.14
C ASN A 264 -29.69 -8.03 8.54
N GLU A 265 -29.37 -8.97 9.44
CA GLU A 265 -29.00 -8.72 10.83
C GLU A 265 -27.50 -8.41 11.04
N PHE A 266 -26.67 -8.63 10.01
CA PHE A 266 -25.23 -8.38 10.06
C PHE A 266 -24.86 -6.92 9.76
N TYR A 267 -25.83 -6.07 9.42
CA TYR A 267 -25.61 -4.67 9.02
C TYR A 267 -24.69 -4.51 7.80
N VAL A 268 -24.67 -5.49 6.90
CA VAL A 268 -23.95 -5.38 5.62
C VAL A 268 -24.88 -4.83 4.53
N TYR A 269 -24.34 -4.19 3.49
CA TYR A 269 -25.18 -3.63 2.43
C TYR A 269 -25.93 -4.71 1.64
N ASP A 270 -27.17 -4.39 1.25
CA ASP A 270 -28.15 -5.36 0.76
C ASP A 270 -27.63 -6.18 -0.44
N THR A 271 -26.96 -5.52 -1.38
CA THR A 271 -26.38 -6.17 -2.57
C THR A 271 -25.26 -7.14 -2.21
N TYR A 272 -24.45 -6.87 -1.17
CA TYR A 272 -23.44 -7.80 -0.69
C TYR A 272 -24.09 -9.02 -0.07
N TYR A 273 -25.07 -8.80 0.81
CA TYR A 273 -25.78 -9.86 1.50
C TYR A 273 -26.43 -10.83 0.52
N ASP A 274 -27.21 -10.31 -0.44
CA ASP A 274 -27.94 -11.12 -1.41
C ASP A 274 -27.00 -11.90 -2.33
N LYS A 275 -25.84 -11.34 -2.69
CA LYS A 275 -24.88 -12.00 -3.60
C LYS A 275 -23.96 -13.00 -2.89
N ASN A 276 -23.45 -12.65 -1.72
CA ASN A 276 -22.32 -13.35 -1.10
C ASN A 276 -22.72 -14.19 0.12
N LEU A 277 -23.72 -13.79 0.88
CA LEU A 277 -24.00 -14.39 2.20
C LEU A 277 -25.29 -15.22 2.20
N LYS A 278 -26.41 -14.65 1.73
CA LYS A 278 -27.78 -15.19 1.90
C LYS A 278 -27.93 -16.68 1.58
N ASN A 279 -27.36 -17.12 0.45
CA ASN A 279 -27.49 -18.51 0.00
C ASN A 279 -26.52 -19.48 0.68
N ASN A 280 -25.52 -18.97 1.40
CA ASN A 280 -24.43 -19.75 1.98
C ASN A 280 -24.30 -19.57 3.50
N LEU A 281 -25.18 -18.82 4.18
CA LEU A 281 -25.07 -18.52 5.61
C LEU A 281 -24.75 -19.77 6.44
N GLN A 282 -25.53 -20.85 6.27
CA GLN A 282 -25.36 -22.06 7.06
C GLN A 282 -23.98 -22.73 6.87
N SER A 283 -23.34 -22.59 5.70
CA SER A 283 -22.00 -23.13 5.47
C SER A 283 -20.89 -22.24 6.04
N GLN A 284 -21.18 -20.97 6.34
CA GLN A 284 -20.24 -20.02 6.95
C GLN A 284 -20.21 -20.13 8.47
N LYS A 285 -21.22 -20.74 9.09
CA LYS A 285 -21.28 -20.89 10.54
C LYS A 285 -20.05 -21.64 11.05
N ASP A 286 -19.37 -21.04 12.03
CA ASP A 286 -18.17 -21.60 12.67
C ASP A 286 -16.98 -21.89 11.72
N ILE A 287 -16.96 -21.34 10.49
CA ILE A 287 -15.87 -21.60 9.53
C ILE A 287 -14.50 -21.07 10.01
N ASN A 288 -14.50 -20.02 10.83
CA ASN A 288 -13.32 -19.36 11.38
C ASN A 288 -12.99 -19.79 12.83
N LYS A 289 -13.70 -20.77 13.41
CA LYS A 289 -13.51 -21.16 14.83
C LYS A 289 -12.11 -21.64 15.20
N ASN A 290 -11.36 -22.13 14.21
CA ASN A 290 -10.03 -22.71 14.38
C ASN A 290 -8.93 -21.78 13.82
N VAL A 291 -9.28 -20.56 13.39
CA VAL A 291 -8.29 -19.58 12.93
C VAL A 291 -7.52 -19.09 14.16
N ASP A 292 -6.20 -19.30 14.15
CA ASP A 292 -5.31 -18.79 15.18
C ASP A 292 -4.73 -17.45 14.72
N LEU A 293 -5.34 -16.35 15.18
CA LEU A 293 -4.91 -14.99 14.85
C LEU A 293 -3.56 -14.62 15.43
N MET A 294 -3.00 -15.39 16.38
CA MET A 294 -1.68 -15.10 16.96
C MET A 294 -0.54 -15.77 16.21
N ASN A 295 -0.86 -16.68 15.29
CA ASN A 295 0.09 -17.44 14.49
C ASN A 295 -0.03 -17.05 13.02
N SER A 296 0.57 -15.92 12.66
CA SER A 296 0.69 -15.48 11.27
C SER A 296 2.06 -14.90 11.00
N LYS A 297 2.62 -15.21 9.82
CA LYS A 297 3.84 -14.53 9.33
C LYS A 297 3.62 -13.06 9.03
N GLU A 298 2.37 -12.61 8.92
CA GLU A 298 2.10 -11.18 8.74
C GLU A 298 2.53 -10.36 9.96
N PHE A 299 2.64 -10.95 11.17
CA PHE A 299 3.29 -10.26 12.30
C PHE A 299 4.76 -9.98 12.04
N ASP A 300 5.48 -10.90 11.40
CA ASP A 300 6.89 -10.69 11.05
C ASP A 300 7.01 -9.61 9.96
N ASP A 301 6.09 -9.60 9.00
CA ASP A 301 6.04 -8.59 7.93
C ASP A 301 5.64 -7.21 8.49
N TYR A 302 4.73 -7.15 9.47
CA TYR A 302 4.35 -5.93 10.20
C TYR A 302 5.48 -5.39 11.08
N GLU A 303 6.15 -6.26 11.84
CA GLU A 303 7.35 -5.89 12.60
C GLU A 303 8.40 -5.25 11.69
N LEU A 304 8.68 -5.89 10.55
CA LEU A 304 9.60 -5.35 9.56
C LEU A 304 9.16 -3.99 9.01
N TYR A 305 7.85 -3.79 8.75
CA TYR A 305 7.29 -2.49 8.36
C TYR A 305 7.62 -1.42 9.40
N LEU A 306 7.32 -1.69 10.67
CA LEU A 306 7.53 -0.74 11.75
C LEU A 306 9.02 -0.43 11.97
N ASP A 307 9.88 -1.45 11.95
CA ASP A 307 11.33 -1.30 12.11
C ASP A 307 11.96 -0.50 10.96
N THR A 308 11.48 -0.70 9.73
CA THR A 308 11.95 0.09 8.59
C THR A 308 11.42 1.52 8.64
N CYS A 309 10.23 1.77 9.20
CA CYS A 309 9.81 3.13 9.51
C CYS A 309 10.78 3.80 10.51
N VAL A 310 11.26 3.08 11.52
CA VAL A 310 12.27 3.58 12.47
C VAL A 310 13.58 3.91 11.75
N ASP A 311 14.12 3.00 10.94
CA ASP A 311 15.33 3.21 10.14
C ASP A 311 15.24 4.48 9.27
N LEU A 312 14.09 4.67 8.63
CA LEU A 312 13.82 5.79 7.74
C LEU A 312 13.45 7.08 8.49
N GLY A 313 13.26 7.04 9.81
CA GLY A 313 12.76 8.17 10.60
C GLY A 313 11.33 8.60 10.22
N ILE A 314 10.53 7.66 9.72
CA ILE A 314 9.11 7.84 9.38
C ILE A 314 8.27 7.56 10.64
N LYS A 315 7.28 8.41 10.89
CA LYS A 315 6.32 8.22 11.98
C LYS A 315 4.92 7.97 11.40
N PRO A 316 4.58 6.72 11.05
CA PRO A 316 3.26 6.41 10.52
C PRO A 316 2.20 6.60 11.60
N TYR A 317 1.00 7.02 11.18
CA TYR A 317 -0.21 6.95 11.98
C TYR A 317 -0.91 5.63 11.69
N ILE A 318 -0.83 4.69 12.63
CA ILE A 318 -1.39 3.34 12.45
C ILE A 318 -2.88 3.39 12.76
N ILE A 319 -3.70 2.82 11.89
CA ILE A 319 -5.15 2.73 12.04
C ILE A 319 -5.52 1.25 12.05
N LEU A 320 -6.05 0.76 13.18
CA LEU A 320 -6.53 -0.62 13.26
C LEU A 320 -8.00 -0.65 12.89
N ALA A 321 -8.29 -1.07 11.65
CA ALA A 321 -9.67 -1.20 11.20
C ALA A 321 -10.37 -2.31 11.99
N PRO A 322 -11.60 -2.08 12.49
CA PRO A 322 -12.35 -3.13 13.16
C PRO A 322 -12.86 -4.13 12.12
N THR A 323 -13.47 -5.20 12.61
CA THR A 323 -14.22 -6.14 11.77
C THR A 323 -15.72 -5.99 11.98
N ASN A 324 -16.54 -6.65 11.16
CA ASN A 324 -17.95 -6.79 11.47
C ASN A 324 -18.12 -7.84 12.58
N GLY A 325 -18.20 -7.39 13.84
CA GLY A 325 -18.21 -8.29 15.01
C GLY A 325 -19.36 -9.31 14.96
N ARG A 326 -20.53 -8.92 14.45
CA ARG A 326 -21.69 -9.83 14.29
C ARG A 326 -21.39 -10.97 13.32
N TRP A 327 -20.73 -10.67 12.21
CA TRP A 327 -20.33 -11.67 11.24
C TRP A 327 -19.24 -12.60 11.78
N TYR A 328 -18.22 -12.03 12.44
CA TYR A 328 -17.13 -12.84 12.97
C TYR A 328 -17.57 -13.74 14.13
N ASP A 329 -18.50 -13.28 14.97
CA ASP A 329 -19.14 -14.13 15.98
C ASP A 329 -19.91 -15.29 15.34
N TYR A 330 -20.65 -15.03 14.25
CA TYR A 330 -21.37 -16.08 13.50
C TYR A 330 -20.44 -17.10 12.85
N THR A 331 -19.30 -16.63 12.32
CA THR A 331 -18.27 -17.51 11.75
C THR A 331 -17.38 -18.17 12.81
N GLY A 332 -17.64 -17.96 14.10
CA GLY A 332 -16.99 -18.66 15.21
C GLY A 332 -15.66 -18.08 15.68
N MET A 333 -15.23 -16.93 15.16
CA MET A 333 -14.06 -16.21 15.66
C MET A 333 -14.49 -15.34 16.84
N THR A 334 -13.98 -15.60 18.04
CA THR A 334 -14.48 -14.96 19.26
C THR A 334 -14.05 -13.50 19.36
N LYS A 335 -14.85 -12.66 20.02
CA LYS A 335 -14.44 -11.28 20.33
C LYS A 335 -13.10 -11.25 21.09
N GLN A 336 -12.90 -12.17 22.02
CA GLN A 336 -11.65 -12.28 22.77
C GLN A 336 -10.44 -12.46 21.85
N SER A 337 -10.49 -13.39 20.88
CA SER A 337 -9.36 -13.60 19.97
C SER A 337 -9.08 -12.39 19.09
N ARG A 338 -10.13 -11.64 18.71
CA ARG A 338 -9.99 -10.39 17.94
C ARG A 338 -9.42 -9.27 18.81
N ASP A 339 -9.86 -9.14 20.06
CA ASP A 339 -9.33 -8.14 21.00
C ASP A 339 -7.83 -8.38 21.28
N GLU A 340 -7.44 -9.64 21.52
CA GLU A 340 -6.02 -10.03 21.70
C GLU A 340 -5.18 -9.67 20.48
N PHE A 341 -5.73 -9.83 19.27
CA PHE A 341 -5.08 -9.40 18.03
C PHE A 341 -4.88 -7.89 17.99
N PHE A 342 -5.94 -7.11 18.23
CA PHE A 342 -5.84 -5.66 18.19
C PHE A 342 -4.88 -5.12 19.24
N ASP A 343 -4.87 -5.70 20.44
CA ASP A 343 -3.96 -5.31 21.52
C ASP A 343 -2.50 -5.57 21.16
N LYS A 344 -2.20 -6.74 20.59
CA LYS A 344 -0.84 -7.09 20.16
C LYS A 344 -0.33 -6.16 19.05
N VAL A 345 -1.14 -5.91 18.01
CA VAL A 345 -0.74 -5.03 16.89
C VAL A 345 -0.56 -3.59 17.38
N GLU A 346 -1.43 -3.11 18.26
CA GLU A 346 -1.30 -1.78 18.87
C GLU A 346 -0.02 -1.67 19.73
N GLU A 347 0.28 -2.68 20.54
CA GLU A 347 1.50 -2.72 21.38
C GLU A 347 2.76 -2.64 20.52
N MET A 348 2.87 -3.45 19.47
CA MET A 348 4.03 -3.46 18.56
C MET A 348 4.33 -2.06 17.96
N ALA A 349 3.30 -1.31 17.58
CA ALA A 349 3.45 0.05 17.07
C ALA A 349 3.82 1.06 18.17
N LYS A 350 3.16 0.98 19.34
CA LYS A 350 3.42 1.88 20.47
C LYS A 350 4.80 1.71 21.06
N GLU A 351 5.35 0.50 21.09
CA GLU A 351 6.72 0.23 21.53
C GLU A 351 7.77 0.99 20.71
N ARG A 352 7.47 1.27 19.43
CA ARG A 352 8.31 2.07 18.53
C ARG A 352 7.97 3.56 18.56
N GLY A 353 7.05 3.97 19.43
CA GLY A 353 6.63 5.36 19.62
C GLY A 353 5.69 5.88 18.54
N PHE A 354 5.00 5.00 17.81
CA PHE A 354 4.03 5.40 16.80
C PHE A 354 2.64 5.59 17.41
N GLU A 355 1.89 6.51 16.81
CA GLU A 355 0.52 6.79 17.21
C GLU A 355 -0.44 5.79 16.56
N VAL A 356 -1.41 5.32 17.35
CA VAL A 356 -2.37 4.30 16.92
C VAL A 356 -3.80 4.79 17.14
N LEU A 357 -4.63 4.66 16.11
CA LEU A 357 -6.09 4.73 16.18
C LEU A 357 -6.64 3.31 16.21
N ASN A 358 -6.93 2.80 17.41
CA ASN A 358 -7.54 1.49 17.54
C ASN A 358 -9.07 1.61 17.53
N LEU A 359 -9.71 1.07 16.49
CA LEU A 359 -11.17 1.15 16.31
C LEU A 359 -11.89 -0.13 16.76
N LYS A 360 -11.24 -1.06 17.46
CA LYS A 360 -11.82 -2.36 17.86
C LYS A 360 -13.16 -2.24 18.60
N ASP A 361 -13.36 -1.18 19.38
CA ASP A 361 -14.61 -0.99 20.12
C ASP A 361 -15.81 -0.64 19.21
N GLN A 362 -15.56 -0.40 17.91
CA GLN A 362 -16.59 -0.11 16.91
C GLN A 362 -17.08 -1.34 16.15
N GLU A 363 -16.58 -2.55 16.45
CA GLU A 363 -16.96 -3.79 15.73
C GLU A 363 -18.48 -4.07 15.69
N TYR A 364 -19.20 -3.58 16.71
CA TYR A 364 -20.65 -3.77 16.83
C TYR A 364 -21.45 -2.51 16.52
N THR A 365 -20.80 -1.39 16.17
CA THR A 365 -21.48 -0.15 15.80
C THR A 365 -22.16 -0.33 14.43
N PRO A 366 -23.50 -0.17 14.33
CA PRO A 366 -24.20 -0.23 13.05
C PRO A 366 -23.59 0.71 12.02
N TYR A 367 -23.42 0.23 10.79
CA TYR A 367 -22.92 1.00 9.64
C TYR A 367 -21.44 1.43 9.72
N PHE A 368 -20.70 0.97 10.73
CA PHE A 368 -19.25 1.18 10.81
C PHE A 368 -18.50 0.36 9.78
N MET A 369 -19.01 -0.83 9.47
CA MET A 369 -18.59 -1.69 8.37
C MET A 369 -19.66 -1.68 7.27
N CYS A 370 -19.27 -1.68 5.99
CA CYS A 370 -20.25 -1.83 4.89
C CYS A 370 -20.48 -3.29 4.53
N ASP A 371 -19.47 -4.13 4.70
CA ASP A 371 -19.57 -5.57 4.53
C ASP A 371 -18.97 -6.30 5.75
N VAL A 372 -18.47 -7.52 5.55
CA VAL A 372 -17.91 -8.33 6.63
C VAL A 372 -16.53 -7.87 7.07
N MET A 373 -15.78 -7.17 6.21
CA MET A 373 -14.36 -6.84 6.42
C MET A 373 -13.98 -5.39 6.10
N HIS A 374 -14.74 -4.67 5.27
CA HIS A 374 -14.41 -3.31 4.87
C HIS A 374 -15.21 -2.26 5.66
N LEU A 375 -14.52 -1.18 6.01
CA LEU A 375 -15.10 0.02 6.62
C LEU A 375 -16.26 0.56 5.76
N GLY A 376 -17.32 0.97 6.44
CA GLY A 376 -18.53 1.52 5.85
C GLY A 376 -18.67 3.01 6.09
N TRP A 377 -19.91 3.50 6.00
CA TRP A 377 -20.23 4.92 6.07
C TRP A 377 -19.67 5.60 7.32
N LYS A 378 -19.93 5.04 8.51
CA LYS A 378 -19.44 5.62 9.77
C LYS A 378 -17.95 5.38 9.99
N GLY A 379 -17.44 4.23 9.57
CA GLY A 379 -16.04 3.87 9.77
C GLY A 379 -15.09 4.74 8.96
N TRP A 380 -15.41 4.96 7.69
CA TRP A 380 -14.63 5.87 6.85
C TRP A 380 -14.69 7.31 7.32
N LEU A 381 -15.88 7.78 7.73
CA LEU A 381 -16.01 9.15 8.21
C LEU A 381 -15.22 9.39 9.51
N GLU A 382 -15.16 8.41 10.41
CA GLU A 382 -14.32 8.49 11.61
C GLU A 382 -12.83 8.64 11.23
N ILE A 383 -12.33 7.81 10.30
CA ILE A 383 -10.95 7.91 9.81
C ILE A 383 -10.68 9.28 9.18
N ASP A 384 -11.56 9.73 8.30
CA ASP A 384 -11.42 11.02 7.61
C ASP A 384 -11.41 12.19 8.62
N GLU A 385 -12.25 12.14 9.65
CA GLU A 385 -12.28 13.15 10.71
C GLU A 385 -10.99 13.17 11.53
N GLN A 386 -10.45 12.00 11.89
CA GLN A 386 -9.20 11.90 12.63
C GLN A 386 -8.02 12.39 11.78
N LEU A 387 -7.94 12.00 10.50
CA LEU A 387 -6.91 12.50 9.60
C LEU A 387 -6.98 14.01 9.43
N TYR A 388 -8.18 14.56 9.31
CA TYR A 388 -8.40 16.00 9.20
C TYR A 388 -7.93 16.77 10.45
N LYS A 389 -8.28 16.29 11.65
CA LYS A 389 -7.84 16.88 12.93
C LYS A 389 -6.32 16.89 13.02
N ARG A 390 -5.68 15.74 12.74
CA ARG A 390 -4.21 15.61 12.76
C ARG A 390 -3.52 16.52 11.76
N ASN A 391 -4.11 16.74 10.59
CA ASN A 391 -3.54 17.62 9.59
C ASN A 391 -3.54 19.10 10.03
N LYS A 392 -4.47 19.51 10.89
CA LYS A 392 -4.53 20.88 11.45
C LYS A 392 -3.55 21.14 12.59
N GLU A 393 -3.08 20.10 13.26
CA GLU A 393 -2.19 20.20 14.43
C GLU A 393 -0.70 20.26 14.04
N LYS A 394 -0.38 20.00 12.77
CA LYS A 394 0.97 20.08 12.19
C LYS A 394 1.25 21.49 11.66
#